data_AF-A0A6N7XW07-F1
#
_entry.id   AF-A0A6N7XW07-F1
#
_cell.length_a   1.000
_cell.length_b   1.000
_cell.length_c   1.000
_cell.angle_alpha   90.00
_cell.angle_beta   90.00
_cell.angle_gamma   90.00
#
_symmetry.space_group_name_H-M   'P 1'
#
loop_
_entity.id
_entity.type
_entity.pdbx_description
1 polymer ?
#
loop_
_entity_poly.entity_id
_entity_poly.type
_entity_poly.pdbx_seq_one_letter_code
_entity_poly.pdbx_strand_id
1 'polypeptide(L)' 'MNDKNVSLRLTDKEKNLIELIRNTEFGEIKIIIQNSEPVRVEELKKSIKL' A
#
# COMPACT_ATOMS: atom_id res chain seq x y z
N MET A 1 -14.59 8.95 -17.92
CA MET A 1 -14.19 9.69 -16.71
C MET A 1 -15.16 9.29 -15.62
N ASN A 2 -14.72 8.58 -14.58
CA ASN A 2 -15.62 8.15 -13.51
C ASN A 2 -15.14 8.72 -12.19
N ASP A 3 -15.80 9.79 -11.77
CA ASP A 3 -15.71 10.37 -10.44
C ASP A 3 -15.77 9.28 -9.38
N LYS A 4 -14.65 9.08 -8.70
CA LYS A 4 -14.58 8.30 -7.46
C LYS A 4 -14.09 9.22 -6.36
N ASN A 5 -14.90 10.24 -6.07
CA ASN A 5 -14.90 10.87 -4.76
C ASN A 5 -15.55 9.89 -3.76
N VAL A 6 -14.96 8.71 -3.61
CA VAL A 6 -15.34 7.80 -2.54
C VAL A 6 -14.66 8.36 -1.31
N SER A 7 -15.42 9.08 -0.50
CA SER A 7 -15.02 9.46 0.86
C SER A 7 -14.95 8.18 1.71
N LEU A 8 -13.99 7.30 1.41
CA LEU A 8 -13.69 6.11 2.19
C LEU A 8 -13.15 6.59 3.54
N ARG A 9 -13.88 6.31 4.62
CA ARG A 9 -13.31 6.37 5.96
C ARG A 9 -12.33 5.21 6.08
N LEU A 10 -11.09 5.46 5.71
CA LEU A 10 -9.99 4.51 5.85
C LEU A 10 -9.67 4.32 7.32
N THR A 11 -9.44 3.07 7.72
CA THR A 11 -8.83 2.77 9.02
C THR A 11 -7.39 3.27 9.03
N ASP A 12 -6.80 3.45 10.21
CA ASP A 12 -5.43 3.96 10.30
C ASP A 12 -4.41 3.00 9.67
N LYS A 13 -4.69 1.69 9.68
CA LYS A 13 -3.87 0.70 8.98
C LYS A 13 -3.92 0.84 7.46
N GLU A 14 -5.10 1.10 6.90
CA GLU A 14 -5.26 1.33 5.46
C GLU A 14 -4.58 2.63 5.02
N LYS A 15 -4.68 3.70 5.84
CA LYS A 15 -3.96 4.96 5.58
C LYS A 15 -2.45 4.73 5.53
N ASN A 16 -1.90 4.04 6.54
CA ASN A 16 -0.48 3.74 6.61
C ASN A 16 -0.01 2.92 5.40
N LEU A 17 -0.82 1.96 4.95
CA LEU A 17 -0.52 1.16 3.76
C LEU A 17 -0.48 2.02 2.49
N ILE A 18 -1.47 2.90 2.31
CA ILE A 18 -1.55 3.79 1.15
C ILE A 18 -0.38 4.76 1.13
N GLU A 19 -0.01 5.30 2.31
CA GLU A 19 1.15 6.18 2.45
C GLU A 19 2.45 5.45 2.11
N LEU A 20 2.62 4.20 2.59
CA LEU A 20 3.77 3.37 2.24
C LEU A 20 3.87 3.17 0.72
N ILE A 21 2.78 2.78 0.06
CA ILE A 21 2.74 2.57 -1.40
C ILE A 21 3.12 3.85 -2.14
N ARG A 22 2.63 5.02 -1.69
CA ARG A 22 2.94 6.31 -2.33
C ARG A 22 4.40 6.73 -2.13
N ASN A 23 5.00 6.39 -1.00
CA ASN A 23 6.40 6.67 -0.69
C ASN A 23 7.36 5.69 -1.36
N THR A 24 6.89 4.51 -1.76
CA THR A 24 7.68 3.56 -2.56
C THR A 24 7.75 4.07 -4.00
N GLU A 25 8.79 4.85 -4.31
CA GLU A 25 9.04 5.38 -5.65
C GLU A 25 9.26 4.24 -6.67
N PHE A 26 10.07 3.25 -6.30
CA PHE A 26 10.39 2.08 -7.12
C PHE A 26 10.68 0.86 -6.24
N GLY A 27 10.04 -0.28 -6.53
CA GLY A 27 10.24 -1.52 -5.81
C GLY A 27 9.02 -2.43 -5.88
N GLU A 28 9.11 -3.58 -5.23
CA GLU A 28 7.97 -4.47 -5.03
C GLU A 28 7.54 -4.40 -3.56
N ILE A 29 6.24 -4.47 -3.29
CA ILE A 29 5.72 -4.54 -1.91
C ILE A 29 4.85 -5.78 -1.83
N LYS A 30 5.11 -6.62 -0.82
CA LYS A 30 4.28 -7.78 -0.49
C LYS A 30 3.39 -7.43 0.69
N ILE A 31 2.10 -7.44 0.47
CA ILE A 31 1.08 -7.16 1.49
C ILE A 31 0.35 -8.45 1.80
N ILE A 32 0.24 -8.80 3.08
CA ILE A 32 -0.55 -9.94 3.55
C ILE A 32 -1.82 -9.39 4.19
N ILE A 33 -2.96 -9.75 3.62
CA ILE A 33 -4.29 -9.37 4.10
C ILE A 33 -4.92 -10.58 4.78
N GLN A 34 -5.41 -10.41 6.00
CA GLN A 34 -6.21 -11.42 6.70
C GLN A 34 -7.43 -10.74 7.31
N ASN A 35 -8.59 -11.39 7.27
CA ASN A 35 -9.84 -10.83 7.80
C ASN A 35 -10.12 -9.40 7.28
N SER A 36 -9.84 -9.15 6.00
CA SER A 36 -9.98 -7.83 5.35
C SER A 36 -9.06 -6.72 5.90
N GLU A 37 -8.08 -7.07 6.72
CA GLU A 37 -7.13 -6.13 7.33
C GLU A 37 -5.70 -6.41 6.83
N PRO A 38 -4.90 -5.38 6.52
CA PRO A 38 -3.48 -5.58 6.22
C PRO A 38 -2.75 -5.93 7.52
N VAL A 39 -2.26 -7.16 7.60
CA VAL A 39 -1.58 -7.69 8.81
C VAL A 39 -0.07 -7.54 8.70
N ARG A 40 0.48 -7.56 7.49
CA ARG A 40 1.92 -7.45 7.26
C ARG A 40 2.21 -6.78 5.92
N VAL A 41 3.17 -5.86 5.93
CA VAL A 41 3.65 -5.19 4.73
C VAL A 41 5.17 -5.35 4.68
N GLU A 42 5.67 -5.99 3.62
CA GLU A 42 7.10 -6.21 3.39
C GLU A 42 7.52 -5.50 2.12
N GLU A 43 8.52 -4.62 2.21
CA GLU A 43 9.14 -4.00 1.05
C GLU A 43 10.20 -4.95 0.47
N LEU A 44 9.98 -5.39 -0.77
CA LEU A 44 10.91 -6.18 -1.55
C LEU A 44 11.68 -5.22 -2.47
N LYS A 45 12.82 -4.71 -1.98
CA LYS A 45 13.72 -3.91 -2.81
C LYS A 45 14.38 -4.80 -3.84
N LYS A 46 13.91 -4.76 -5.08
CA LYS A 46 14.74 -5.14 -6.22
C LYS A 46 15.74 -4.03 -6.44
N SER A 47 16.94 -4.20 -5.88
CA SER A 47 18.09 -3.38 -6.25
C SER A 47 18.39 -3.65 -7.73
N ILE A 48 17.85 -2.81 -8.62
CA ILE A 48 18.42 -2.70 -9.96
C ILE A 48 19.77 -2.03 -9.74
N LYS A 49 20.85 -2.80 -9.87
CA LYS A 49 22.16 -2.22 -10.13
C LYS A 49 22.07 -1.63 -11.54
N LEU A 50 21.84 -0.33 -11.62
CA LEU A 50 22.06 0.46 -12.84
C LEU A 50 23.55 0.53 -13.14
#